data_AF-A0A6L9QCA8-F1
#
_entry.id   AF-A0A6L9QCA8-F1
#
_cell.length_a   1.000
_cell.length_b   1.000
_cell.length_c   1.000
_cell.angle_alpha   90.00
_cell.angle_beta   90.00
_cell.angle_gamma   90.00
#
_symmetry.space_group_name_H-M   'P 1'
#
loop_
_entity.id
_entity.type
_entity.pdbx_description
1 polymer ?
#
loop_
_entity_poly.entity_id
_entity_poly.type
_entity_poly.pdbx_seq_one_letter_code
_entity_poly.pdbx_strand_id
1 'polypeptide(L)'
;MSDALFDLPAAPPLRPKPEKRPKSQSRTAPQPAGQLDVIVGDPEARRLADGLICLRDAVPEAMSVVLHLADWNPTEDGGYGMSGDWAYTIRRRGLRFERRHDSGWSGRASRMRCLTWAELTDILGSDPRRAEIVAWSDALVEPAWQQRMRPHELWPDPGSWHPSYIENDHKHPGWPERIAAWTALQAMCTDAITRLEAS
;
A
#
# COMPACT_ATOMS: atom_id res chain seq x y z
N MET A 1 28.10 33.25 -56.06
CA MET A 1 26.79 33.24 -55.37
C MET A 1 26.10 31.99 -55.84
N SER A 2 26.17 30.91 -55.05
CA SER A 2 25.72 29.57 -55.42
C SER A 2 24.69 29.13 -54.42
N ASP A 3 23.47 28.88 -54.91
CA ASP A 3 22.34 28.32 -54.19
C ASP A 3 22.66 26.89 -53.74
N ALA A 4 22.66 26.68 -52.42
CA ALA A 4 22.66 25.36 -51.82
C ALA A 4 21.21 24.94 -51.52
N LEU A 5 20.66 24.11 -52.41
CA LEU A 5 19.42 23.36 -52.20
C LEU A 5 19.61 22.38 -51.03
N PHE A 6 18.69 22.41 -50.07
CA PHE A 6 18.56 21.44 -49.00
C PHE A 6 18.00 20.12 -49.56
N ASP A 7 18.80 19.05 -49.46
CA ASP A 7 18.39 17.68 -49.75
C ASP A 7 18.11 16.98 -48.41
N LEU A 8 16.84 16.69 -48.12
CA LEU A 8 16.42 15.98 -46.90
C LEU A 8 16.33 14.48 -47.19
N PRO A 9 16.90 13.60 -46.34
CA PRO A 9 16.85 12.17 -46.55
C PRO A 9 15.44 11.58 -46.33
N ALA A 10 15.08 10.62 -47.18
CA ALA A 10 13.81 9.91 -47.17
C ALA A 10 13.53 9.18 -45.84
N ALA A 11 12.27 9.20 -45.41
CA ALA A 11 11.82 8.53 -44.18
C ALA A 11 11.93 6.99 -44.27
N PRO A 12 12.30 6.30 -43.19
CA PRO A 12 12.40 4.85 -43.17
C PRO A 12 11.02 4.16 -43.23
N PRO A 13 10.94 2.94 -43.79
CA PRO A 13 9.67 2.22 -43.95
C PRO A 13 9.07 1.76 -42.60
N LEU A 14 7.73 1.80 -42.53
CA LEU A 14 6.92 1.39 -41.39
C LEU A 14 7.05 -0.11 -41.13
N ARG A 15 7.31 -0.50 -39.87
CA ARG A 15 7.34 -1.91 -39.45
C ARG A 15 5.94 -2.55 -39.56
N PRO A 16 5.83 -3.82 -40.02
CA PRO A 16 4.57 -4.54 -40.05
C PRO A 16 4.04 -4.82 -38.63
N LYS A 17 2.71 -4.74 -38.47
CA LYS A 17 2.00 -5.03 -37.21
C LYS A 17 2.10 -6.52 -36.87
N PRO A 18 2.32 -6.89 -35.60
CA PRO A 18 2.38 -8.29 -35.19
C PRO A 18 1.01 -8.96 -35.30
N GLU A 19 1.02 -10.15 -35.91
CA GLU A 19 -0.10 -11.03 -36.15
C GLU A 19 -0.61 -11.65 -34.83
N LYS A 20 -1.93 -11.64 -34.62
CA LYS A 20 -2.56 -12.09 -33.36
C LYS A 20 -2.50 -13.61 -33.26
N ARG A 21 -1.71 -14.13 -32.30
CA ARG A 21 -1.72 -15.54 -31.92
C ARG A 21 -3.11 -15.99 -31.41
N PRO A 22 -3.62 -17.17 -31.82
CA PRO A 22 -4.88 -17.71 -31.32
C PRO A 22 -4.78 -18.09 -29.84
N LYS A 23 -5.86 -17.84 -29.10
CA LYS A 23 -5.98 -18.13 -27.66
C LYS A 23 -6.11 -19.63 -27.42
N SER A 24 -5.14 -20.24 -26.74
CA SER A 24 -5.28 -21.59 -26.20
C SER A 24 -6.38 -21.62 -25.13
N GLN A 25 -7.42 -22.39 -25.38
CA GLN A 25 -8.47 -22.72 -24.41
C GLN A 25 -7.94 -23.80 -23.45
N SER A 26 -7.42 -23.40 -22.29
CA SER A 26 -7.16 -24.33 -21.20
C SER A 26 -8.48 -24.69 -20.51
N ARG A 27 -8.96 -25.92 -20.75
CA ARG A 27 -10.03 -26.55 -19.97
C ARG A 27 -9.57 -26.65 -18.51
N THR A 28 -10.19 -25.85 -17.65
CA THR A 28 -9.99 -25.94 -16.19
C THR A 28 -10.91 -27.04 -15.66
N ALA A 29 -10.32 -28.00 -14.94
CA ALA A 29 -11.04 -29.07 -14.27
C ALA A 29 -11.98 -28.50 -13.18
N PRO A 30 -13.12 -29.15 -12.90
CA PRO A 30 -14.01 -28.74 -11.80
C PRO A 30 -13.27 -28.81 -10.47
N GLN A 31 -13.26 -27.68 -9.76
CA GLN A 31 -12.74 -27.57 -8.40
C GLN A 31 -13.53 -28.48 -7.44
N PRO A 32 -12.87 -29.15 -6.47
CA PRO A 32 -13.58 -29.77 -5.37
C PRO A 32 -14.28 -28.69 -4.54
N ALA A 33 -15.54 -28.98 -4.21
CA ALA A 33 -16.46 -28.09 -3.53
C ALA A 33 -15.94 -27.64 -2.15
N GLY A 34 -16.09 -26.34 -1.92
CA GLY A 34 -16.02 -25.60 -0.67
C GLY A 34 -15.90 -26.41 0.62
N GLN A 35 -14.69 -26.42 1.17
CA GLN A 35 -14.52 -26.44 2.61
C GLN A 35 -14.74 -25.00 3.08
N LEU A 36 -16.01 -24.69 3.39
CA LEU A 36 -16.36 -23.49 4.15
C LEU A 36 -15.80 -23.69 5.54
N ASP A 37 -14.57 -23.24 5.76
CA ASP A 37 -14.12 -22.94 7.11
C ASP A 37 -15.06 -21.87 7.65
N VAL A 38 -16.00 -22.33 8.49
CA VAL A 38 -16.84 -21.50 9.33
C VAL A 38 -15.90 -20.81 10.32
N ILE A 39 -15.32 -19.68 9.90
CA ILE A 39 -14.67 -18.77 10.83
C ILE A 39 -15.81 -18.11 11.61
N VAL A 40 -16.00 -18.60 12.83
CA VAL A 40 -16.86 -18.00 13.85
C VAL A 40 -16.23 -16.65 14.22
N GLY A 41 -16.85 -15.56 13.79
CA GLY A 41 -16.44 -14.18 14.13
C GLY A 41 -17.33 -13.18 13.40
N ASP A 42 -17.47 -11.97 13.96
CA ASP A 42 -18.18 -10.88 13.31
C ASP A 42 -17.51 -10.52 11.96
N PRO A 43 -18.20 -10.65 10.82
CA PRO A 43 -17.65 -10.30 9.51
C PRO A 43 -17.12 -8.86 9.45
N GLU A 44 -17.70 -7.96 10.24
CA GLU A 44 -17.28 -6.57 10.31
C GLU A 44 -15.96 -6.42 11.08
N ALA A 45 -15.85 -7.02 12.26
CA ALA A 45 -14.59 -7.08 13.00
C ALA A 45 -13.45 -7.66 12.14
N ARG A 46 -13.75 -8.71 11.35
CA ARG A 46 -12.77 -9.29 10.43
C ARG A 46 -12.38 -8.34 9.30
N ARG A 47 -13.33 -7.58 8.73
CA ARG A 47 -13.03 -6.55 7.72
C ARG A 47 -12.10 -5.48 8.30
N LEU A 48 -12.39 -4.99 9.51
CA LEU A 48 -11.58 -3.97 10.18
C LEU A 48 -10.16 -4.48 10.45
N ALA A 49 -10.03 -5.70 11.00
CA ALA A 49 -8.75 -6.33 11.26
C ALA A 49 -7.93 -6.52 9.96
N ASP A 50 -8.54 -7.04 8.90
CA ASP A 50 -7.88 -7.19 7.59
C ASP A 50 -7.40 -5.84 7.02
N GLY A 51 -8.19 -4.77 7.19
CA GLY A 51 -7.80 -3.42 6.77
C GLY A 51 -6.59 -2.88 7.54
N LEU A 52 -6.52 -3.13 8.84
CA LEU A 52 -5.38 -2.76 9.69
C LEU A 52 -4.14 -3.59 9.36
N ILE A 53 -4.29 -4.90 9.09
CA ILE A 53 -3.20 -5.76 8.63
C ILE A 53 -2.66 -5.22 7.30
N CYS A 54 -3.53 -4.88 6.36
CA CYS A 54 -3.12 -4.27 5.09
C CYS A 54 -2.34 -2.97 5.31
N LEU A 55 -2.84 -2.06 6.15
CA LEU A 55 -2.15 -0.82 6.49
C LEU A 55 -0.76 -1.07 7.10
N ARG A 56 -0.70 -1.96 8.11
CA ARG A 56 0.52 -2.30 8.85
C ARG A 56 1.57 -3.00 7.99
N ASP A 57 1.15 -3.87 7.06
CA ASP A 57 2.05 -4.83 6.42
C ASP A 57 2.34 -4.48 4.95
N ALA A 58 1.43 -3.81 4.25
CA ALA A 58 1.55 -3.58 2.81
C ALA A 58 1.74 -2.11 2.40
N VAL A 59 1.24 -1.14 3.19
CA VAL A 59 1.24 0.28 2.82
C VAL A 59 2.53 0.97 3.30
N PRO A 60 3.45 1.37 2.40
CA PRO A 60 4.67 2.07 2.76
C PRO A 60 4.41 3.50 3.26
N GLU A 61 3.29 4.12 2.86
CA GLU A 61 2.83 5.44 3.31
C GLU A 61 1.93 5.39 4.57
N ALA A 62 1.88 4.26 5.29
CA ALA A 62 0.99 4.11 6.45
C ALA A 62 1.17 5.20 7.51
N MET A 63 2.40 5.72 7.66
CA MET A 63 2.70 6.87 8.51
C MET A 63 1.86 8.10 8.14
N SER A 64 1.82 8.46 6.86
CA SER A 64 1.03 9.59 6.38
C SER A 64 -0.46 9.40 6.65
N VAL A 65 -0.98 8.17 6.54
CA VAL A 65 -2.37 7.87 6.89
C VAL A 65 -2.66 8.17 8.37
N VAL A 66 -1.79 7.71 9.28
CA VAL A 66 -1.97 7.90 10.74
C VAL A 66 -1.85 9.36 11.15
N LEU A 67 -0.92 10.10 10.55
CA LEU A 67 -0.76 11.54 10.78
C LEU A 67 -2.04 12.30 10.42
N HIS A 68 -2.61 12.00 9.26
CA HIS A 68 -3.75 12.74 8.70
C HIS A 68 -5.13 12.20 9.10
N LEU A 69 -5.26 11.33 10.11
CA LEU A 69 -6.57 10.82 10.54
C LEU A 69 -7.56 11.93 10.94
N ALA A 70 -7.08 12.97 11.65
CA ALA A 70 -7.93 14.07 12.11
C ALA A 70 -8.30 15.05 10.98
N ASP A 71 -7.41 15.22 10.01
CA ASP A 71 -7.47 16.33 9.02
C ASP A 71 -7.34 15.83 7.57
N TRP A 72 -7.81 14.60 7.29
CA TRP A 72 -7.61 13.98 5.98
C TRP A 72 -8.16 14.86 4.86
N ASN A 73 -7.28 15.39 4.00
CA ASN A 73 -7.69 16.24 2.89
C ASN A 73 -8.11 15.37 1.69
N PRO A 74 -9.38 15.42 1.25
CA PRO A 74 -9.93 14.58 0.19
C PRO A 74 -9.39 14.80 -1.23
N THR A 75 -8.44 15.70 -1.45
CA THR A 75 -8.00 16.12 -2.79
C THR A 75 -6.93 15.24 -3.41
N GLU A 76 -6.27 14.37 -2.64
CA GLU A 76 -5.23 13.48 -3.15
C GLU A 76 -5.74 12.04 -3.16
N ASP A 77 -6.14 11.59 -4.35
CA ASP A 77 -6.31 10.16 -4.60
C ASP A 77 -4.91 9.55 -4.73
N GLY A 78 -4.55 8.71 -3.76
CA GLY A 78 -3.31 7.97 -3.78
C GLY A 78 -3.26 6.94 -4.90
N GLY A 79 -2.04 6.53 -5.25
CA GLY A 79 -1.78 5.47 -6.21
C GLY A 79 -2.41 4.13 -5.81
N TYR A 80 -2.43 3.22 -6.78
CA TYR A 80 -2.69 1.81 -6.52
C TYR A 80 -1.36 1.14 -6.13
N GLY A 81 -1.37 0.35 -5.07
CA GLY A 81 -0.21 -0.36 -4.56
C GLY A 81 -0.48 -1.86 -4.40
N MET A 82 0.59 -2.65 -4.47
CA MET A 82 0.56 -4.08 -4.17
C MET A 82 1.81 -4.43 -3.38
N SER A 83 1.63 -5.06 -2.23
CA SER A 83 2.76 -5.61 -1.47
C SER A 83 2.30 -6.80 -0.62
N GLY A 84 3.17 -7.81 -0.54
CA GLY A 84 2.84 -9.11 0.05
C GLY A 84 1.53 -9.68 -0.50
N ASP A 85 0.65 -10.05 0.42
CA ASP A 85 -0.67 -10.63 0.14
C ASP A 85 -1.75 -9.60 -0.18
N TRP A 86 -1.42 -8.30 -0.23
CA TRP A 86 -2.42 -7.23 -0.32
C TRP A 86 -2.29 -6.42 -1.61
N ALA A 87 -3.44 -6.11 -2.18
CA ALA A 87 -3.61 -4.99 -3.10
C ALA A 87 -4.38 -3.89 -2.37
N TYR A 88 -3.93 -2.64 -2.51
CA TYR A 88 -4.53 -1.51 -1.81
C TYR A 88 -4.56 -0.23 -2.65
N THR A 89 -5.41 0.71 -2.27
CA THR A 89 -5.38 2.08 -2.75
C THR A 89 -5.88 3.02 -1.67
N ILE A 90 -5.17 4.12 -1.46
CA ILE A 90 -5.57 5.19 -0.54
C ILE A 90 -6.43 6.16 -1.34
N ARG A 91 -7.69 6.34 -0.94
CA ARG A 91 -8.65 7.19 -1.67
C ARG A 91 -9.32 8.16 -0.74
N ARG A 92 -10.01 9.14 -1.31
CA ARG A 92 -10.86 10.09 -0.57
C ARG A 92 -11.78 9.45 0.49
N ARG A 93 -12.28 8.22 0.26
CA ARG A 93 -13.23 7.55 1.17
C ARG A 93 -12.58 6.66 2.24
N GLY A 94 -11.27 6.42 2.18
CA GLY A 94 -10.60 5.48 3.05
C GLY A 94 -9.52 4.66 2.35
N LEU A 95 -8.99 3.69 3.10
CA LEU A 95 -8.12 2.64 2.58
C LEU A 95 -8.97 1.55 1.93
N ARG A 96 -8.82 1.36 0.62
CA ARG A 96 -9.38 0.19 -0.06
C ARG A 96 -8.34 -0.91 -0.09
N PHE A 97 -8.76 -2.13 0.17
CA PHE A 97 -7.88 -3.30 0.24
C PHE A 97 -8.58 -4.58 -0.20
N GLU A 98 -7.80 -5.52 -0.73
CA GLU A 98 -8.21 -6.89 -0.98
C GLU A 98 -7.00 -7.82 -0.89
N ARG A 99 -7.25 -9.11 -0.62
CA ARG A 99 -6.18 -10.11 -0.72
C ARG A 99 -5.86 -10.31 -2.20
N ARG A 100 -4.57 -10.37 -2.53
CA ARG A 100 -4.06 -10.50 -3.88
C ARG A 100 -4.60 -11.73 -4.61
N HIS A 101 -4.81 -12.83 -3.89
CA HIS A 101 -5.33 -14.08 -4.44
C HIS A 101 -6.84 -14.06 -4.73
N ASP A 102 -7.60 -13.16 -4.10
CA ASP A 102 -9.04 -12.99 -4.34
C ASP A 102 -9.28 -12.13 -5.59
N SER A 103 -8.29 -11.33 -5.98
CA SER A 103 -8.33 -10.49 -7.16
C SER A 103 -8.14 -11.33 -8.42
N GLY A 104 -9.24 -11.69 -9.07
CA GLY A 104 -9.20 -12.05 -10.48
C GLY A 104 -8.87 -10.80 -11.29
N TRP A 105 -7.58 -10.41 -11.36
CA TRP A 105 -6.86 -9.41 -12.19
C TRP A 105 -7.70 -8.53 -13.16
N SER A 106 -8.82 -7.97 -12.74
CA SER A 106 -9.82 -7.40 -13.67
C SER A 106 -10.27 -6.01 -13.26
N GLY A 107 -9.35 -5.17 -12.75
CA GLY A 107 -9.48 -3.70 -12.73
C GLY A 107 -10.74 -3.13 -12.05
N ARG A 108 -11.55 -3.96 -11.39
CA ARG A 108 -12.78 -3.55 -10.73
C ARG A 108 -12.45 -3.30 -9.27
N ALA A 109 -11.89 -2.11 -9.03
CA ALA A 109 -11.79 -1.48 -7.71
C ALA A 109 -13.15 -1.41 -6.96
N SER A 110 -14.26 -1.82 -7.60
CA SER A 110 -15.60 -1.94 -7.02
C SER A 110 -15.77 -3.13 -6.06
N ARG A 111 -14.84 -4.09 -6.01
CA ARG A 111 -14.91 -5.25 -5.08
C ARG A 111 -13.99 -5.14 -3.88
N MET A 112 -13.09 -4.17 -3.87
CA MET A 112 -12.20 -3.96 -2.73
C MET A 112 -13.02 -3.57 -1.50
N ARG A 113 -12.71 -4.20 -0.38
CA ARG A 113 -13.23 -3.77 0.92
C ARG A 113 -12.66 -2.39 1.22
N CYS A 114 -13.41 -1.57 1.95
CA CYS A 114 -12.99 -0.21 2.31
C CYS A 114 -12.99 -0.10 3.81
N LEU A 115 -11.89 0.39 4.37
CA LEU A 115 -11.78 0.86 5.75
C LEU A 115 -11.81 2.39 5.69
N THR A 116 -12.88 2.99 6.19
CA THR A 116 -13.10 4.44 6.08
C THR A 116 -12.20 5.24 7.01
N TRP A 117 -12.03 6.54 6.73
CA TRP A 117 -11.27 7.42 7.62
C TRP A 117 -11.91 7.58 8.99
N ALA A 118 -13.25 7.58 9.08
CA ALA A 118 -13.96 7.60 10.35
C ALA A 118 -13.65 6.34 11.16
N GLU A 119 -13.74 5.16 10.55
CA GLU A 119 -13.39 3.89 11.19
C GLU A 119 -11.93 3.86 11.67
N LEU A 120 -10.98 4.30 10.84
CA LEU A 120 -9.58 4.40 11.25
C LEU A 120 -9.37 5.39 12.40
N THR A 121 -10.10 6.50 12.40
CA THR A 121 -10.03 7.50 13.46
C THR A 121 -10.61 6.95 14.76
N ASP A 122 -11.73 6.23 14.70
CA ASP A 122 -12.33 5.59 15.88
C ASP A 122 -11.42 4.51 16.47
N ILE A 123 -10.69 3.78 15.61
CA ILE A 123 -9.81 2.67 16.04
C ILE A 123 -8.45 3.16 16.54
N LEU A 124 -7.81 4.11 15.85
CA LEU A 124 -6.41 4.52 16.06
C LEU A 124 -6.26 5.97 16.55
N GLY A 125 -7.28 6.81 16.38
CA GLY A 125 -7.18 8.25 16.59
C GLY A 125 -6.93 8.66 18.04
N SER A 126 -7.44 7.89 19.00
CA SER A 126 -7.28 8.12 20.44
C SER A 126 -6.08 7.40 21.06
N ASP A 127 -5.27 6.68 20.27
CA ASP A 127 -4.09 6.00 20.81
C ASP A 127 -3.03 7.03 21.23
N PRO A 128 -2.51 6.99 22.48
CA PRO A 128 -1.56 7.99 22.96
C PRO A 128 -0.27 8.05 22.14
N ARG A 129 0.16 6.92 21.54
CA ARG A 129 1.37 6.86 20.69
C ARG A 129 1.22 7.71 19.43
N ARG A 130 -0.01 7.99 18.99
CA ARG A 130 -0.25 8.88 17.85
C ARG A 130 0.29 10.29 18.11
N ALA A 131 0.18 10.80 19.34
CA ALA A 131 0.68 12.13 19.68
C ALA A 131 2.21 12.21 19.53
N GLU A 132 2.93 11.16 19.92
CA GLU A 132 4.39 11.07 19.76
C GLU A 132 4.80 11.00 18.28
N ILE A 133 4.06 10.23 17.48
CA ILE A 133 4.27 10.13 16.02
C ILE A 133 4.04 11.49 15.34
N VAL A 134 2.99 12.22 15.73
CA VAL A 134 2.70 13.56 15.21
C VAL A 134 3.82 14.53 15.58
N ALA A 135 4.23 14.56 16.85
CA ALA A 135 5.32 15.41 17.31
C ALA A 135 6.65 15.13 16.61
N TRP A 136 6.98 13.85 16.37
CA TRP A 136 8.12 13.46 15.57
C TRP A 136 8.01 13.99 14.14
N SER A 137 6.84 13.86 13.50
CA SER A 137 6.64 14.29 12.12
C SER A 137 6.71 15.81 11.93
N ASP A 138 6.22 16.56 12.92
CA ASP A 138 6.26 18.02 12.93
C ASP A 138 7.70 18.56 13.12
N ALA A 139 8.59 17.76 13.72
CA ALA A 139 9.99 18.10 13.90
C ALA A 139 10.86 17.82 12.64
N LEU A 140 10.30 17.20 11.60
CA LEU A 140 11.06 16.86 10.39
C LEU A 140 11.31 18.08 9.49
N VAL A 141 12.49 18.12 8.87
CA VAL A 141 12.83 19.12 7.87
C VAL A 141 12.28 18.70 6.50
N GLU A 142 11.64 19.62 5.78
CA GLU A 142 11.09 19.34 4.46
C GLU A 142 12.19 19.19 3.38
N PRO A 143 12.04 18.26 2.42
CA PRO A 143 10.89 17.38 2.22
C PRO A 143 10.87 16.15 3.14
N ALA A 144 9.84 16.01 3.97
CA ALA A 144 9.74 14.98 5.01
C ALA A 144 9.21 13.62 4.50
N TRP A 145 8.70 13.57 3.27
CA TRP A 145 8.03 12.37 2.73
C TRP A 145 8.92 11.12 2.76
N GLN A 146 10.23 11.25 2.52
CA GLN A 146 11.17 10.12 2.53
C GLN A 146 11.28 9.49 3.92
N GLN A 147 11.33 10.33 4.95
CA GLN A 147 11.43 9.87 6.34
C GLN A 147 10.13 9.23 6.81
N ARG A 148 8.99 9.71 6.29
CA ARG A 148 7.66 9.13 6.50
C ARG A 148 7.42 7.84 5.72
N MET A 149 8.31 7.40 4.82
CA MET A 149 8.19 6.08 4.18
C MET A 149 8.68 4.97 5.10
N ARG A 150 8.07 3.78 4.98
CA ARG A 150 8.45 2.61 5.80
C ARG A 150 9.92 2.22 5.59
N PRO A 151 10.70 2.05 6.66
CA PRO A 151 12.01 1.43 6.56
C PRO A 151 11.95 -0.01 6.04
N HIS A 152 12.93 -0.41 5.24
CA HIS A 152 12.98 -1.74 4.60
C HIS A 152 13.02 -2.88 5.63
N GLU A 153 13.66 -2.65 6.78
CA GLU A 153 13.74 -3.64 7.86
C GLU A 153 12.42 -3.90 8.59
N LEU A 154 11.43 -3.00 8.45
CA LEU A 154 10.10 -3.16 9.07
C LEU A 154 9.06 -3.74 8.12
N TRP A 155 9.46 -4.19 6.94
CA TRP A 155 8.57 -5.00 6.11
C TRP A 155 8.36 -6.38 6.73
N PRO A 156 7.22 -7.06 6.45
CA PRO A 156 6.96 -8.40 6.98
C PRO A 156 8.02 -9.44 6.58
N ASP A 157 8.65 -9.26 5.42
CA ASP A 157 9.77 -10.08 4.95
C ASP A 157 10.97 -9.19 4.64
N PRO A 158 11.75 -8.79 5.67
CA PRO A 158 12.90 -7.91 5.47
C PRO A 158 14.01 -8.60 4.65
N GLY A 159 14.08 -9.93 4.65
CA GLY A 159 15.06 -10.72 3.91
C GLY A 159 14.88 -10.68 2.39
N SER A 160 13.70 -10.28 1.91
CA SER A 160 13.43 -10.08 0.48
C SER A 160 14.08 -8.82 -0.11
N TRP A 161 14.49 -7.87 0.74
CA TRP A 161 15.14 -6.63 0.31
C TRP A 161 16.65 -6.80 0.15
N HIS A 162 17.23 -6.08 -0.80
CA HIS A 162 18.69 -6.03 -0.91
C HIS A 162 19.29 -5.37 0.33
N PRO A 163 20.35 -5.93 0.96
CA PRO A 163 20.93 -5.40 2.19
C PRO A 163 21.28 -3.91 2.14
N SER A 164 21.74 -3.42 0.98
CA SER A 164 22.08 -2.01 0.79
C SER A 164 20.90 -1.04 1.05
N TYR A 165 19.65 -1.48 0.89
CA TYR A 165 18.49 -0.63 1.18
C TYR A 165 18.30 -0.45 2.69
N ILE A 166 18.48 -1.51 3.47
CA ILE A 166 18.45 -1.46 4.94
C ILE A 166 19.63 -0.63 5.46
N GLU A 167 20.84 -0.89 4.94
CA GLU A 167 22.03 -0.11 5.29
C GLU A 167 21.87 1.38 4.94
N ASN A 168 21.17 1.69 3.84
CA ASN A 168 20.89 3.07 3.47
C ASN A 168 19.87 3.72 4.40
N ASP A 169 18.84 3.00 4.84
CA ASP A 169 17.88 3.49 5.83
C ASP A 169 18.59 3.95 7.13
N HIS A 170 19.57 3.18 7.59
CA HIS A 170 20.35 3.49 8.81
C HIS A 170 21.25 4.71 8.69
N LYS A 171 21.57 5.15 7.46
CA LYS A 171 22.42 6.34 7.21
C LYS A 171 21.64 7.65 7.28
N HIS A 172 20.30 7.60 7.33
CA HIS A 172 19.50 8.82 7.40
C HIS A 172 19.64 9.49 8.78
N PRO A 173 19.82 10.83 8.83
CA PRO A 173 19.75 11.57 10.08
C PRO A 173 18.42 11.32 10.80
N GLY A 174 18.46 11.17 12.12
CA GLY A 174 17.26 10.89 12.93
C GLY A 174 16.75 9.45 12.80
N TRP A 175 17.62 8.51 12.41
CA TRP A 175 17.27 7.09 12.27
C TRP A 175 16.64 6.49 13.55
N PRO A 176 17.21 6.67 14.76
CA PRO A 176 16.61 6.16 15.99
C PRO A 176 15.17 6.63 16.23
N GLU A 177 14.90 7.91 15.93
CA GLU A 177 13.58 8.51 16.10
C GLU A 177 12.61 8.01 15.00
N ARG A 178 13.09 7.89 13.76
CA ARG A 178 12.31 7.34 12.64
C ARG A 178 11.88 5.90 12.91
N ILE A 179 12.80 5.06 13.38
CA ILE A 179 12.47 3.66 13.65
C ILE A 179 11.51 3.54 14.83
N ALA A 180 11.70 4.33 15.89
CA ALA A 180 10.79 4.37 17.02
C ALA A 180 9.36 4.77 16.62
N ALA A 181 9.21 5.81 15.79
CA ALA A 181 7.90 6.24 15.30
C ALA A 181 7.19 5.14 14.47
N TRP A 182 7.92 4.46 13.60
CA TRP A 182 7.36 3.37 12.79
C TRP A 182 7.02 2.12 13.62
N THR A 183 7.86 1.75 14.59
CA THR A 183 7.55 0.67 15.53
C THR A 183 6.32 1.00 16.36
N ALA A 184 6.18 2.26 16.82
CA ALA A 184 4.98 2.71 17.53
C ALA A 184 3.72 2.56 16.68
N LEU A 185 3.78 2.94 15.39
CA LEU A 185 2.68 2.74 14.44
C LEU A 185 2.31 1.25 14.29
N GLN A 186 3.30 0.37 14.10
CA GLN A 186 3.05 -1.07 13.97
C GLN A 186 2.43 -1.67 15.24
N ALA A 187 2.87 -1.20 16.42
CA ALA A 187 2.30 -1.59 17.69
C ALA A 187 0.85 -1.11 17.85
N MET A 188 0.54 0.15 17.50
CA MET A 188 -0.84 0.67 17.47
C MET A 188 -1.76 -0.21 16.61
N CYS A 189 -1.32 -0.54 15.40
CA CYS A 189 -2.09 -1.40 14.49
C CYS A 189 -2.27 -2.81 15.08
N THR A 190 -1.20 -3.40 15.63
CA THR A 190 -1.22 -4.76 16.19
C THR A 190 -2.16 -4.85 17.39
N ASP A 191 -2.09 -3.90 18.32
CA ASP A 191 -2.98 -3.87 19.48
C ASP A 191 -4.45 -3.72 19.06
N ALA A 192 -4.72 -2.87 18.07
CA ALA A 192 -6.06 -2.69 17.53
C ALA A 192 -6.59 -3.96 16.85
N ILE A 193 -5.76 -4.66 16.08
CA ILE A 193 -6.09 -5.96 15.47
C ILE A 193 -6.44 -6.97 16.57
N THR A 194 -5.62 -7.10 17.61
CA THR A 194 -5.85 -8.04 18.71
C THR A 194 -7.15 -7.74 19.46
N ARG A 195 -7.51 -6.46 19.67
CA ARG A 195 -8.80 -6.09 20.28
C ARG A 195 -10.00 -6.49 19.42
N LEU A 196 -9.91 -6.27 18.11
CA LEU A 196 -10.97 -6.64 17.16
C LEU A 196 -11.15 -8.15 17.06
N GLU A 197 -10.06 -8.92 17.07
CA GLU A 197 -10.10 -10.39 17.01
C GLU A 197 -10.59 -11.04 18.32
N ALA A 198 -10.55 -10.31 19.43
CA ALA A 198 -11.06 -10.76 20.73
C ALA A 198 -12.54 -10.39 20.98
N SER A 199 -13.16 -9.61 20.10
CA SER A 199 -14.56 -9.16 20.19
C SER A 199 -15.52 -10.14 19.51
#